data_AF-A0A1I4X9J6-F1
#
_entry.id   AF-A0A1I4X9J6-F1
#
_cell.length_a   1.000
_cell.length_b   1.000
_cell.length_c   1.000
_cell.angle_alpha   90.00
_cell.angle_beta   90.00
_cell.angle_gamma   90.00
#
_symmetry.space_group_name_H-M   'P 1'
#
loop_
_entity.id
_entity.type
_entity.pdbx_description
1 polymer ?
#
loop_
_entity_poly.entity_id
_entity_poly.type
_entity_poly.pdbx_seq_one_letter_code
_entity_poly.pdbx_strand_id
1 'polypeptide(L)'
;MTTVDPAANTPSAPAGPTRPVRRPDGFRPSPTPRSPGTAPADTPPAPPRPAPDASATAEPPTEVVTVVPPAGAAEATTAVTAVPPEAQATVATPLPERATVAVPLREPVPPTVRVAVDGPGAGATTVVPAARPGCPVTGHGRSGGHPPPGGSVDPAPGPVDPAAAEAFLEQVYAETEPEVPFADRLHQVRGEIDRTGTYRHTTHELEFGARIAWRNSARCIGRFYWKSLQVRDLRRLHDPADVAQESIGHLRAATRGGKIRSTMTVFAPDAPGRPGPRIRNDQLVRYAGHRAPDGSVIGDPAQVGFTDHVAALGWPRPQPPGRFDVLPLLVTGPDGRSRLFDVPPDAVHEVPLRHPEHPWFARLGLRWHSVPAISNMPLEIGGVTYPAAPFNGWYLDTEIGARNLADRERYDLLPEIARGLGLDTCSERTLWRDRAVVEVVRAVLHSFDTDGVTIADHHTEAERFLRHLAKEESAGRRCPTDWSWIVPPMSGALTPVFHRYYDEPDPALRPAFLEPHGPAGP
;
A
#
# COMPACT_ATOMS: atom_id res chain seq x y z
N MET A 1 40.80 39.80 -4.35
CA MET A 1 41.93 39.68 -3.41
C MET A 1 41.77 38.32 -2.75
N THR A 2 42.52 37.25 -3.02
CA THR A 2 43.82 37.11 -3.69
C THR A 2 43.93 35.66 -4.23
N THR A 3 44.19 35.53 -5.53
CA THR A 3 44.92 34.51 -6.34
C THR A 3 45.08 33.04 -5.87
N VAL A 4 44.56 32.02 -6.59
CA VAL A 4 45.09 31.23 -7.76
C VAL A 4 46.11 30.10 -7.41
N ASP A 5 45.73 28.88 -7.83
CA ASP A 5 46.38 27.53 -8.02
C ASP A 5 47.82 27.51 -8.61
N PRO A 6 48.59 26.37 -8.79
CA PRO A 6 48.14 25.01 -9.18
C PRO A 6 49.00 23.76 -8.75
N ALA A 7 48.49 22.55 -9.10
CA ALA A 7 49.19 21.45 -9.84
C ALA A 7 49.16 20.00 -9.26
N ALA A 8 48.46 19.14 -10.03
CA ALA A 8 48.71 17.73 -10.42
C ALA A 8 49.47 16.72 -9.51
N ASN A 9 48.83 15.56 -9.26
CA ASN A 9 49.45 14.24 -9.52
C ASN A 9 48.44 13.07 -9.56
N THR A 10 48.63 12.17 -10.54
CA THR A 10 47.84 10.96 -10.85
C THR A 10 48.30 9.73 -10.00
N PRO A 11 47.73 8.51 -10.14
CA PRO A 11 47.19 7.71 -9.02
C PRO A 11 48.11 6.59 -8.51
N SER A 12 47.92 6.16 -7.26
CA SER A 12 48.56 4.94 -6.71
C SER A 12 47.61 3.74 -6.70
N ALA A 13 48.17 2.58 -7.07
CA ALA A 13 47.58 1.26 -7.21
C ALA A 13 47.21 0.60 -5.84
N PRO A 14 46.52 -0.56 -5.82
CA PRO A 14 45.66 -0.97 -4.70
C PRO A 14 46.40 -1.66 -3.55
N ALA A 15 45.94 -1.40 -2.33
CA ALA A 15 46.40 -2.08 -1.11
C ALA A 15 45.80 -3.51 -1.01
N GLY A 16 46.66 -4.47 -0.68
CA GLY A 16 46.33 -5.89 -0.48
C GLY A 16 45.53 -6.18 0.80
N PRO A 17 45.23 -7.48 1.06
CA PRO A 17 44.19 -7.90 1.99
C PRO A 17 44.57 -7.69 3.46
N THR A 18 43.62 -7.15 4.24
CA THR A 18 43.73 -6.88 5.66
C THR A 18 43.66 -8.17 6.50
N ARG A 19 44.59 -8.30 7.45
CA ARG A 19 44.66 -9.37 8.46
C ARG A 19 43.50 -9.27 9.47
N PRO A 20 43.02 -10.39 10.05
CA PRO A 20 41.94 -10.39 11.03
C PRO A 20 42.40 -9.87 12.41
N VAL A 21 41.52 -9.09 13.04
CA VAL A 21 41.69 -8.48 14.37
C VAL A 21 41.57 -9.56 15.47
N ARG A 22 42.54 -9.60 16.39
CA ARG A 22 42.52 -10.44 17.60
C ARG A 22 41.46 -9.93 18.60
N ARG A 23 40.65 -10.85 19.15
CA ARG A 23 39.79 -10.59 20.33
C ARG A 23 40.64 -10.55 21.61
N PRO A 24 40.28 -9.73 22.62
CA PRO A 24 40.92 -9.75 23.93
C PRO A 24 40.48 -10.97 24.76
N ASP A 25 41.44 -11.56 25.48
CA ASP A 25 41.24 -12.70 26.39
C ASP A 25 40.43 -12.27 27.63
N GLY A 26 39.36 -13.02 27.97
CA GLY A 26 38.65 -12.79 29.24
C GLY A 26 37.17 -13.19 29.33
N PHE A 27 36.55 -13.77 28.30
CA PHE A 27 35.15 -14.23 28.39
C PHE A 27 35.06 -15.76 28.47
N ARG A 28 34.74 -16.30 29.65
CA ARG A 28 34.37 -17.71 29.82
C ARG A 28 32.87 -17.86 29.53
N PRO A 29 32.44 -18.71 28.57
CA PRO A 29 31.04 -19.08 28.47
C PRO A 29 30.66 -20.07 29.59
N SER A 30 29.50 -19.86 30.19
CA SER A 30 28.85 -20.79 31.12
C SER A 30 28.53 -22.13 30.45
N PRO A 31 28.53 -23.27 31.17
CA PRO A 31 28.33 -24.59 30.56
C PRO A 31 26.88 -24.75 30.09
N THR A 32 26.72 -25.12 28.83
CA THR A 32 25.46 -25.61 28.26
C THR A 32 25.04 -26.92 28.92
N PRO A 33 23.74 -27.13 29.23
CA PRO A 33 23.25 -28.43 29.66
C PRO A 33 23.28 -29.42 28.49
N ARG A 34 23.85 -30.61 28.73
CA ARG A 34 23.83 -31.74 27.79
C ARG A 34 22.39 -32.22 27.58
N SER A 35 21.98 -32.36 26.32
CA SER A 35 20.77 -33.11 25.97
C SER A 35 21.06 -34.62 26.11
N PRO A 36 20.16 -35.43 26.69
CA PRO A 36 20.32 -36.88 26.77
C PRO A 36 20.11 -37.54 25.40
N GLY A 37 20.87 -38.60 25.17
CA GLY A 37 20.96 -39.31 23.89
C GLY A 37 19.69 -40.03 23.47
N THR A 38 19.49 -40.10 22.16
CA THR A 38 18.42 -40.81 21.48
C THR A 38 18.72 -42.31 21.45
N ALA A 39 17.87 -43.12 22.09
CA ALA A 39 17.73 -44.55 21.79
C ALA A 39 16.71 -44.72 20.64
N PRO A 40 16.80 -45.78 19.81
CA PRO A 40 15.89 -45.96 18.69
C PRO A 40 14.51 -46.42 19.21
N ALA A 41 13.46 -45.69 18.84
CA ALA A 41 12.08 -46.07 19.11
C ALA A 41 11.45 -46.66 17.84
N ASP A 42 10.80 -47.79 18.03
CA ASP A 42 10.06 -48.56 17.03
C ASP A 42 9.01 -47.74 16.27
N THR A 43 8.98 -47.93 14.95
CA THR A 43 7.98 -47.38 14.04
C THR A 43 6.63 -48.08 14.23
N PRO A 44 5.52 -47.37 14.52
CA PRO A 44 4.19 -47.98 14.49
C PRO A 44 3.72 -48.16 13.03
N PRO A 45 2.96 -49.22 12.71
CA PRO A 45 2.53 -49.50 11.34
C PRO A 45 1.49 -48.48 10.85
N ALA A 46 1.58 -48.16 9.55
CA ALA A 46 0.67 -47.24 8.86
C ALA A 46 -0.79 -47.74 8.89
N PRO A 47 -1.78 -46.82 8.96
CA PRO A 47 -3.19 -47.19 8.86
C PRO A 47 -3.53 -47.72 7.45
N PRO A 48 -4.49 -48.65 7.33
CA PRO A 48 -4.84 -49.26 6.06
C PRO A 48 -5.52 -48.25 5.12
N ARG A 49 -5.16 -48.33 3.83
CA ARG A 49 -5.84 -47.60 2.75
C ARG A 49 -7.30 -48.07 2.63
N PRO A 50 -8.28 -47.17 2.43
CA PRO A 50 -9.63 -47.59 2.08
C PRO A 50 -9.67 -48.18 0.67
N ALA A 51 -10.42 -49.26 0.49
CA ALA A 51 -10.71 -49.90 -0.78
C ALA A 51 -11.57 -48.99 -1.68
N PRO A 52 -11.51 -49.14 -3.02
CA PRO A 52 -12.31 -48.33 -3.93
C PRO A 52 -13.77 -48.77 -3.87
N ASP A 53 -14.65 -47.85 -3.47
CA ASP A 53 -16.09 -48.07 -3.51
C ASP A 53 -16.59 -47.87 -4.95
N ALA A 54 -17.15 -48.94 -5.51
CA ALA A 54 -17.88 -48.93 -6.76
C ALA A 54 -19.34 -48.57 -6.47
N SER A 55 -19.74 -47.33 -6.74
CA SER A 55 -21.14 -47.05 -7.06
C SER A 55 -21.21 -45.92 -8.09
N ALA A 56 -21.51 -46.31 -9.32
CA ALA A 56 -21.98 -45.42 -10.36
C ALA A 56 -23.47 -45.16 -10.10
N THR A 57 -23.83 -43.91 -9.82
CA THR A 57 -25.21 -43.42 -9.91
C THR A 57 -25.24 -42.25 -10.87
N ALA A 58 -26.05 -42.40 -11.90
CA ALA A 58 -26.20 -41.52 -13.04
C ALA A 58 -26.70 -40.11 -12.67
N GLU A 59 -26.10 -39.09 -13.28
CA GLU A 59 -26.63 -37.73 -13.35
C GLU A 59 -27.83 -37.67 -14.31
N PRO A 60 -28.91 -36.94 -13.99
CA PRO A 60 -29.94 -36.58 -14.97
C PRO A 60 -29.53 -35.33 -15.77
N PRO A 61 -30.02 -35.16 -17.01
CA PRO A 61 -29.52 -34.13 -17.92
C PRO A 61 -30.09 -32.75 -17.60
N THR A 62 -29.22 -31.73 -17.59
CA THR A 62 -29.64 -30.33 -17.51
C THR A 62 -29.97 -29.80 -18.90
N GLU A 63 -31.21 -29.33 -19.02
CA GLU A 63 -31.86 -28.81 -20.21
C GLU A 63 -31.25 -27.46 -20.66
N VAL A 64 -30.95 -27.34 -21.95
CA VAL A 64 -30.45 -26.12 -22.60
C VAL A 64 -31.65 -25.26 -23.01
N VAL A 65 -31.94 -24.21 -22.24
CA VAL A 65 -32.93 -23.20 -22.63
C VAL A 65 -32.27 -22.17 -23.54
N THR A 66 -32.69 -22.17 -24.80
CA THR A 66 -32.29 -21.19 -25.83
C THR A 66 -33.30 -20.04 -25.80
N VAL A 67 -32.86 -18.81 -25.52
CA VAL A 67 -33.70 -17.60 -25.65
C VAL A 67 -33.29 -16.84 -26.91
N VAL A 68 -34.18 -16.83 -27.90
CA VAL A 68 -34.13 -16.05 -29.14
C VAL A 68 -34.86 -14.72 -28.91
N PRO A 69 -34.35 -13.57 -29.38
CA PRO A 69 -35.01 -12.27 -29.20
C PRO A 69 -36.03 -12.01 -30.33
N PRO A 70 -37.14 -11.29 -30.09
CA PRO A 70 -37.91 -10.71 -31.17
C PRO A 70 -37.38 -9.31 -31.52
N ALA A 71 -37.21 -9.08 -32.82
CA ALA A 71 -36.91 -7.81 -33.44
C ALA A 71 -38.18 -7.18 -34.05
N GLY A 72 -38.23 -5.84 -34.06
CA GLY A 72 -39.05 -4.99 -34.93
C GLY A 72 -40.46 -4.66 -34.43
N ALA A 73 -41.03 -3.46 -34.65
CA ALA A 73 -40.59 -2.24 -35.31
C ALA A 73 -41.66 -1.14 -35.08
N ALA A 74 -41.29 0.13 -35.35
CA ALA A 74 -42.16 1.28 -35.71
C ALA A 74 -43.09 1.85 -34.60
N GLU A 75 -43.39 3.15 -34.48
CA GLU A 75 -43.18 4.34 -35.31
C GLU A 75 -43.45 5.62 -34.47
N ALA A 76 -43.01 6.76 -35.02
CA ALA A 76 -43.15 8.17 -34.60
C ALA A 76 -44.47 8.62 -33.94
N THR A 77 -44.44 9.72 -33.14
CA THR A 77 -45.08 11.03 -33.49
C THR A 77 -44.73 12.14 -32.46
N THR A 78 -44.55 13.33 -33.02
CA THR A 78 -44.21 14.68 -32.54
C THR A 78 -45.28 15.39 -31.67
N ALA A 79 -44.84 16.26 -30.74
CA ALA A 79 -45.40 17.60 -30.36
C ALA A 79 -44.78 18.03 -29.01
N VAL A 80 -43.92 19.05 -28.86
CA VAL A 80 -44.05 20.53 -28.97
C VAL A 80 -45.00 21.20 -27.95
N THR A 81 -44.50 22.33 -27.41
CA THR A 81 -45.10 23.48 -26.66
C THR A 81 -45.16 23.38 -25.12
N ALA A 82 -44.89 24.39 -24.29
CA ALA A 82 -44.53 25.81 -24.48
C ALA A 82 -43.90 26.39 -23.18
N VAL A 83 -43.08 27.44 -23.32
CA VAL A 83 -42.64 28.44 -22.29
C VAL A 83 -43.60 29.65 -22.37
N PRO A 84 -43.97 30.38 -21.28
CA PRO A 84 -43.33 31.69 -20.92
C PRO A 84 -43.58 32.20 -19.45
N PRO A 85 -43.27 33.45 -19.05
CA PRO A 85 -42.24 34.42 -19.49
C PRO A 85 -41.38 35.04 -18.36
N GLU A 86 -40.42 35.85 -18.84
CA GLU A 86 -39.44 36.75 -18.21
C GLU A 86 -39.99 37.91 -17.34
N ALA A 87 -39.13 38.46 -16.48
CA ALA A 87 -39.03 39.91 -16.24
C ALA A 87 -37.57 40.33 -15.96
N GLN A 88 -37.17 41.41 -16.64
CA GLN A 88 -35.83 41.97 -16.85
C GLN A 88 -35.33 42.80 -15.65
N ALA A 89 -34.05 42.66 -15.26
CA ALA A 89 -32.91 43.56 -15.51
C ALA A 89 -32.87 44.91 -14.77
N THR A 90 -31.78 45.16 -14.00
CA THR A 90 -31.13 46.48 -13.98
C THR A 90 -29.66 46.37 -13.54
N VAL A 91 -28.80 47.04 -14.31
CA VAL A 91 -27.37 47.28 -14.11
C VAL A 91 -27.17 48.58 -13.34
N ALA A 92 -26.22 48.63 -12.39
CA ALA A 92 -25.57 49.88 -11.97
C ALA A 92 -24.25 49.67 -11.21
N THR A 93 -23.19 50.32 -11.69
CA THR A 93 -21.95 50.76 -11.02
C THR A 93 -21.55 52.07 -11.73
N PRO A 94 -20.70 53.02 -11.21
CA PRO A 94 -19.68 52.84 -10.16
C PRO A 94 -19.29 54.04 -9.21
N LEU A 95 -18.38 53.71 -8.24
CA LEU A 95 -17.30 54.51 -7.55
C LEU A 95 -17.66 55.54 -6.42
N PRO A 96 -16.71 55.97 -5.52
CA PRO A 96 -15.44 55.37 -5.02
C PRO A 96 -15.15 55.52 -3.47
N GLU A 97 -14.00 54.93 -3.06
CA GLU A 97 -13.08 55.25 -1.94
C GLU A 97 -13.41 54.93 -0.46
N ARG A 98 -12.54 54.10 0.17
CA ARG A 98 -11.55 54.56 1.16
C ARG A 98 -10.53 53.48 1.53
N ALA A 99 -9.26 53.89 1.53
CA ALA A 99 -8.11 53.13 1.97
C ALA A 99 -8.10 52.93 3.50
N THR A 100 -7.58 51.79 3.97
CA THR A 100 -7.19 51.61 5.37
C THR A 100 -5.82 50.95 5.43
N VAL A 101 -4.93 51.55 6.21
CA VAL A 101 -3.52 51.22 6.41
C VAL A 101 -3.40 49.97 7.30
N ALA A 102 -2.59 48.99 6.90
CA ALA A 102 -2.24 47.83 7.71
C ALA A 102 -1.05 48.15 8.63
N VAL A 103 -1.20 47.91 9.93
CA VAL A 103 -0.13 47.92 10.95
C VAL A 103 0.23 46.46 11.25
N PRO A 104 1.52 46.06 11.28
CA PRO A 104 1.89 44.69 11.58
C PRO A 104 1.78 44.42 13.10
N LEU A 105 1.01 43.37 13.46
CA LEU A 105 0.92 42.84 14.82
C LEU A 105 2.17 42.00 15.13
N ARG A 106 2.83 42.32 16.25
CA ARG A 106 3.91 41.51 16.86
C ARG A 106 3.34 40.22 17.44
N GLU A 107 4.04 39.11 17.21
CA GLU A 107 3.74 37.81 17.84
C GLU A 107 3.96 37.86 19.37
N PRO A 108 3.11 37.19 20.18
CA PRO A 108 3.29 37.11 21.62
C PRO A 108 4.31 36.01 22.00
N VAL A 109 5.22 36.37 22.91
CA VAL A 109 6.19 35.46 23.55
C VAL A 109 5.45 34.56 24.56
N PRO A 110 5.66 33.23 24.58
CA PRO A 110 5.00 32.34 25.54
C PRO A 110 5.63 32.46 26.96
N PRO A 111 4.86 32.25 28.04
CA PRO A 111 5.35 32.40 29.40
C PRO A 111 6.26 31.23 29.83
N THR A 112 7.33 31.56 30.54
CA THR A 112 8.25 30.59 31.15
C THR A 112 7.74 30.19 32.54
N VAL A 113 7.57 28.89 32.79
CA VAL A 113 7.26 28.35 34.12
C VAL A 113 8.57 27.92 34.78
N ARG A 114 8.86 28.45 35.97
CA ARG A 114 9.99 28.03 36.82
C ARG A 114 9.50 26.97 37.81
N VAL A 115 10.12 25.80 37.82
CA VAL A 115 9.94 24.80 38.88
C VAL A 115 11.26 24.69 39.63
N ALA A 116 11.24 24.99 40.92
CA ALA A 116 12.35 24.73 41.83
C ALA A 116 12.22 23.28 42.34
N VAL A 117 13.33 22.54 42.35
CA VAL A 117 13.43 21.23 43.00
C VAL A 117 14.50 21.36 44.08
N ASP A 118 14.10 21.22 45.34
CA ASP A 118 15.03 21.21 46.46
C ASP A 118 15.71 19.83 46.58
N GLY A 119 17.04 19.83 46.56
CA GLY A 119 17.89 18.67 46.83
C GLY A 119 19.37 19.08 46.92
N PRO A 120 20.18 18.48 47.82
CA PRO A 120 21.52 18.96 48.10
C PRO A 120 22.54 18.42 47.08
N GLY A 121 23.18 19.30 46.33
CA GLY A 121 24.37 18.98 45.54
C GLY A 121 24.46 19.70 44.20
N ALA A 122 25.39 20.66 44.12
CA ALA A 122 25.97 21.27 42.92
C ALA A 122 25.01 21.66 41.77
N GLY A 123 24.71 22.97 41.68
CA GLY A 123 23.95 23.55 40.59
C GLY A 123 24.63 23.39 39.22
N ALA A 124 23.94 22.71 38.32
CA ALA A 124 24.14 22.81 36.88
C ALA A 124 22.79 23.20 36.25
N THR A 125 22.73 24.39 35.66
CA THR A 125 21.55 24.88 34.95
C THR A 125 21.58 24.30 33.53
N THR A 126 20.74 23.31 33.23
CA THR A 126 20.53 22.85 31.86
C THR A 126 19.19 23.38 31.36
N VAL A 127 19.23 24.20 30.30
CA VAL A 127 18.05 24.67 29.59
C VAL A 127 17.57 23.53 28.69
N VAL A 128 16.42 22.94 29.03
CA VAL A 128 15.74 21.94 28.19
C VAL A 128 14.53 22.60 27.53
N PRO A 129 14.41 22.61 26.20
CA PRO A 129 13.20 23.11 25.55
C PRO A 129 12.02 22.19 25.89
N ALA A 130 10.84 22.79 26.14
CA ALA A 130 9.62 22.05 26.44
C ALA A 130 9.31 21.07 25.30
N ALA A 131 9.39 19.77 25.59
CA ALA A 131 9.04 18.71 24.66
C ALA A 131 7.55 18.79 24.31
N ARG A 132 7.24 18.95 23.03
CA ARG A 132 5.90 18.73 22.49
C ARG A 132 5.59 17.23 22.57
N PRO A 133 4.39 16.80 22.99
CA PRO A 133 4.02 15.39 22.95
C PRO A 133 3.73 15.02 21.50
N GLY A 134 4.74 14.44 20.83
CA GLY A 134 4.63 13.93 19.47
C GLY A 134 5.21 12.53 19.43
N CYS A 135 4.35 11.51 19.48
CA CYS A 135 4.72 10.12 19.25
C CYS A 135 4.96 9.92 17.74
N PRO A 136 6.12 9.43 17.26
CA PRO A 136 6.44 9.45 15.84
C PRO A 136 6.24 8.07 15.20
N VAL A 137 5.01 7.57 15.09
CA VAL A 137 4.70 6.48 14.13
C VAL A 137 3.23 6.63 13.70
N THR A 138 2.98 7.10 12.48
CA THR A 138 1.64 7.05 11.86
C THR A 138 1.64 5.97 10.79
N GLY A 139 0.54 5.24 10.71
CA GLY A 139 0.38 4.07 9.86
C GLY A 139 0.37 4.36 8.40
N HIS A 140 0.60 3.29 7.65
CA HIS A 140 0.76 3.23 6.21
C HIS A 140 -0.08 4.29 5.48
N GLY A 141 0.63 5.22 4.85
CA GLY A 141 0.07 6.27 4.00
C GLY A 141 0.61 7.68 4.25
N ARG A 142 1.37 7.93 5.32
CA ARG A 142 2.06 9.22 5.49
C ARG A 142 3.56 9.03 5.63
N SER A 143 4.28 9.44 4.60
CA SER A 143 5.68 9.87 4.70
C SER A 143 5.87 10.65 6.00
N GLY A 144 6.87 10.27 6.80
CA GLY A 144 7.16 10.95 8.05
C GLY A 144 7.19 12.46 7.89
N GLY A 145 6.45 13.17 8.73
CA GLY A 145 6.78 14.51 9.22
C GLY A 145 7.07 15.65 8.23
N HIS A 146 6.69 15.58 6.95
CA HIS A 146 6.75 16.73 6.05
C HIS A 146 5.33 17.26 5.75
N PRO A 147 5.13 18.60 5.74
CA PRO A 147 3.87 19.17 5.29
C PRO A 147 3.60 18.67 3.86
N PRO A 148 2.34 18.40 3.49
CA PRO A 148 2.03 17.99 2.12
C PRO A 148 2.59 19.05 1.18
N PRO A 149 3.39 18.68 0.15
CA PRO A 149 3.72 19.64 -0.88
C PRO A 149 2.40 20.17 -1.45
N GLY A 150 2.29 21.50 -1.56
CA GLY A 150 1.17 22.13 -2.25
C GLY A 150 1.02 21.50 -3.64
N GLY A 151 -0.23 21.29 -4.07
CA GLY A 151 -0.62 20.51 -5.27
C GLY A 151 0.48 20.33 -6.30
N SER A 152 1.19 19.20 -6.22
CA SER A 152 2.23 18.88 -7.19
C SER A 152 1.57 18.41 -8.46
N VAL A 153 1.66 19.21 -9.53
CA VAL A 153 1.39 18.75 -10.88
C VAL A 153 2.38 17.61 -11.17
N ASP A 154 1.87 16.44 -11.55
CA ASP A 154 2.71 15.30 -11.94
C ASP A 154 3.69 15.78 -13.03
N PRO A 155 5.02 15.63 -12.87
CA PRO A 155 5.98 16.15 -13.84
C PRO A 155 5.74 15.51 -15.21
N ALA A 156 5.88 16.30 -16.26
CA ALA A 156 5.72 15.81 -17.63
C ALA A 156 6.72 14.67 -17.90
N PRO A 157 6.30 13.57 -18.52
CA PRO A 157 7.21 12.46 -18.82
C PRO A 157 8.38 12.90 -19.71
N GLY A 158 9.61 12.68 -19.21
CA GLY A 158 10.84 12.87 -19.98
C GLY A 158 11.19 11.64 -20.84
N PRO A 159 12.22 11.76 -21.69
CA PRO A 159 12.76 10.61 -22.40
C PRO A 159 13.41 9.60 -21.43
N VAL A 160 13.35 8.33 -21.81
CA VAL A 160 14.01 7.23 -21.08
C VAL A 160 15.53 7.35 -21.21
N ASP A 161 16.25 7.19 -20.10
CA ASP A 161 17.70 7.03 -20.09
C ASP A 161 18.10 5.66 -20.68
N PRO A 162 18.83 5.62 -21.82
CA PRO A 162 19.29 4.36 -22.39
C PRO A 162 20.10 3.49 -21.43
N ALA A 163 20.84 4.08 -20.49
CA ALA A 163 21.62 3.33 -19.50
C ALA A 163 20.71 2.58 -18.52
N ALA A 164 19.58 3.16 -18.12
CA ALA A 164 18.59 2.50 -17.27
C ALA A 164 17.93 1.31 -17.98
N ALA A 165 17.66 1.45 -19.29
CA ALA A 165 17.12 0.37 -20.10
C ALA A 165 18.14 -0.78 -20.26
N GLU A 166 19.41 -0.45 -20.53
CA GLU A 166 20.49 -1.43 -20.64
C GLU A 166 20.70 -2.20 -19.33
N ALA A 167 20.82 -1.51 -18.20
CA ALA A 167 20.99 -2.15 -16.89
C ALA A 167 19.82 -3.11 -16.56
N PHE A 168 18.59 -2.73 -16.90
CA PHE A 168 17.43 -3.60 -16.74
C PHE A 168 17.52 -4.84 -17.64
N LEU A 169 17.89 -4.69 -18.91
CA LEU A 169 18.07 -5.83 -19.82
C LEU A 169 19.20 -6.74 -19.35
N GLU A 170 20.33 -6.21 -18.90
CA GLU A 170 21.42 -7.02 -18.31
C GLU A 170 20.89 -7.89 -17.17
N GLN A 171 20.05 -7.33 -16.30
CA GLN A 171 19.43 -8.08 -15.22
C GLN A 171 18.48 -9.18 -15.73
N VAL A 172 17.65 -8.88 -16.73
CA VAL A 172 16.74 -9.87 -17.36
C VAL A 172 17.54 -11.06 -17.90
N TYR A 173 18.62 -10.81 -18.64
CA TYR A 173 19.44 -11.85 -19.27
C TYR A 173 20.36 -12.59 -18.28
N ALA A 174 20.67 -11.99 -17.13
CA ALA A 174 21.39 -12.66 -16.06
C ALA A 174 20.51 -13.62 -15.24
N GLU A 175 19.23 -13.31 -15.08
CA GLU A 175 18.31 -14.07 -14.23
C GLU A 175 17.30 -14.94 -15.00
N THR A 176 17.23 -14.81 -16.33
CA THR A 176 16.33 -15.57 -17.21
C THR A 176 17.01 -15.96 -18.53
N GLU A 177 16.33 -16.75 -19.35
CA GLU A 177 16.81 -17.20 -20.68
C GLU A 177 15.89 -16.66 -21.80
N PRO A 178 16.00 -15.38 -22.20
CA PRO A 178 15.21 -14.85 -23.32
C PRO A 178 15.59 -15.47 -24.66
N GLU A 179 14.63 -15.57 -25.59
CA GLU A 179 14.85 -16.15 -26.91
C GLU A 179 15.71 -15.29 -27.84
N VAL A 180 15.58 -13.97 -27.73
CA VAL A 180 16.34 -13.01 -28.56
C VAL A 180 17.73 -12.82 -27.93
N PRO A 181 18.82 -12.79 -28.69
CA PRO A 181 20.15 -12.48 -28.15
C PRO A 181 20.22 -11.07 -27.54
N PHE A 182 20.95 -10.92 -26.43
CA PHE A 182 21.07 -9.65 -25.71
C PHE A 182 21.48 -8.47 -26.60
N ALA A 183 22.50 -8.66 -27.45
CA ALA A 183 23.00 -7.62 -28.33
C ALA A 183 21.92 -7.10 -29.32
N ASP A 184 21.11 -8.02 -29.86
CA ASP A 184 20.04 -7.67 -30.80
C ASP A 184 18.90 -6.93 -30.09
N ARG A 185 18.51 -7.40 -28.90
CA ARG A 185 17.48 -6.72 -28.10
C ARG A 185 17.93 -5.34 -27.65
N LEU A 186 19.18 -5.19 -27.22
CA LEU A 186 19.74 -3.90 -26.82
C LEU A 186 19.79 -2.91 -27.98
N HIS A 187 20.20 -3.35 -29.18
CA HIS A 187 20.15 -2.52 -30.37
C HIS A 187 18.71 -2.08 -30.68
N GLN A 188 17.75 -3.00 -30.65
CA GLN A 188 16.34 -2.67 -30.86
C GLN A 188 15.85 -1.60 -29.86
N VAL A 189 16.14 -1.76 -28.57
CA VAL A 189 15.71 -0.84 -27.52
C VAL A 189 16.36 0.54 -27.69
N ARG A 190 17.67 0.62 -27.92
CA ARG A 190 18.36 1.89 -28.18
C ARG A 190 17.77 2.62 -29.39
N GLY A 191 17.55 1.89 -30.49
CA GLY A 191 16.93 2.45 -31.69
C GLY A 191 15.45 2.87 -31.52
N GLU A 192 14.72 2.31 -30.56
CA GLU A 192 13.36 2.77 -30.21
C GLU A 192 13.42 4.05 -29.36
N ILE A 193 14.33 4.11 -28.39
CA ILE A 193 14.57 5.29 -27.56
C ILE A 193 15.01 6.47 -28.42
N ASP A 194 15.95 6.28 -29.34
CA ASP A 194 16.43 7.36 -30.22
C ASP A 194 15.32 7.95 -31.09
N ARG A 195 14.36 7.12 -31.53
CA ARG A 195 13.27 7.55 -32.42
C ARG A 195 12.07 8.15 -31.68
N THR A 196 11.78 7.68 -30.47
CA THR A 196 10.51 7.96 -29.77
C THR A 196 10.67 8.55 -28.39
N GLY A 197 11.90 8.57 -27.87
CA GLY A 197 12.23 8.93 -26.48
C GLY A 197 11.83 7.86 -25.46
N THR A 198 11.36 6.68 -25.87
CA THR A 198 11.01 5.57 -24.98
C THR A 198 11.16 4.22 -25.69
N TYR A 199 10.85 3.11 -25.02
CA TYR A 199 10.80 1.79 -25.63
C TYR A 199 9.68 0.94 -25.04
N ARG A 200 9.33 -0.15 -25.74
CA ARG A 200 8.32 -1.09 -25.28
C ARG A 200 8.94 -2.38 -24.75
N HIS A 201 8.66 -2.69 -23.49
CA HIS A 201 8.97 -4.01 -22.93
C HIS A 201 8.20 -5.14 -23.64
N THR A 202 8.84 -6.29 -23.81
CA THR A 202 8.13 -7.54 -24.10
C THR A 202 7.24 -7.95 -22.92
N THR A 203 6.36 -8.94 -23.11
CA THR A 203 5.56 -9.47 -21.99
C THR A 203 6.45 -10.12 -20.94
N HIS A 204 7.48 -10.86 -21.35
CA HIS A 204 8.46 -11.46 -20.44
C HIS A 204 9.20 -10.42 -19.61
N GLU A 205 9.70 -9.36 -20.25
CA GLU A 205 10.37 -8.24 -19.57
C GLU A 205 9.43 -7.54 -18.58
N LEU A 206 8.17 -7.31 -18.95
CA LEU A 206 7.19 -6.70 -18.05
C LEU A 206 6.94 -7.57 -16.81
N GLU A 207 6.72 -8.87 -17.01
CA GLU A 207 6.49 -9.81 -15.91
C GLU A 207 7.69 -9.89 -14.97
N PHE A 208 8.90 -9.97 -15.55
CA PHE A 208 10.13 -9.95 -14.80
C PHE A 208 10.26 -8.65 -13.99
N GLY A 209 10.11 -7.50 -14.65
CA GLY A 209 10.23 -6.18 -14.01
C GLY A 209 9.23 -5.98 -12.87
N ALA A 210 7.97 -6.36 -13.06
CA ALA A 210 6.94 -6.30 -12.02
C ALA A 210 7.27 -7.17 -10.80
N ARG A 211 7.75 -8.40 -11.04
CA ARG A 211 8.18 -9.33 -9.98
C ARG A 211 9.38 -8.81 -9.21
N ILE A 212 10.37 -8.24 -9.91
CA ILE A 212 11.55 -7.64 -9.28
C ILE A 212 11.20 -6.37 -8.51
N ALA A 213 10.28 -5.53 -9.01
CA ALA A 213 9.83 -4.35 -8.26
C ALA A 213 9.22 -4.72 -6.90
N TRP A 214 8.43 -5.80 -6.84
CA TRP A 214 7.93 -6.34 -5.58
C TRP A 214 9.06 -6.89 -4.70
N ARG A 215 9.99 -7.67 -5.26
CA ARG A 215 11.18 -8.18 -4.56
C ARG A 215 12.03 -7.05 -3.96
N ASN A 216 12.11 -5.91 -4.65
CA ASN A 216 12.85 -4.71 -4.23
C ASN A 216 12.10 -3.83 -3.22
N SER A 217 10.83 -4.15 -2.90
CA SER A 217 10.00 -3.32 -2.03
C SER A 217 10.43 -3.41 -0.56
N ALA A 218 11.30 -2.50 -0.13
CA ALA A 218 11.92 -2.48 1.20
C ALA A 218 10.91 -2.46 2.38
N ARG A 219 9.70 -1.95 2.14
CA ARG A 219 8.61 -1.84 3.12
C ARG A 219 7.65 -3.05 3.13
N CYS A 220 7.89 -4.08 2.31
CA CYS A 220 6.99 -5.22 2.17
C CYS A 220 7.54 -6.47 2.90
N ILE A 221 6.80 -6.94 3.91
CA ILE A 221 7.12 -8.20 4.63
C ILE A 221 6.79 -9.44 3.78
N GLY A 222 5.78 -9.36 2.92
CA GLY A 222 5.31 -10.44 2.05
C GLY A 222 6.20 -10.77 0.85
N ARG A 223 7.47 -10.32 0.83
CA ARG A 223 8.38 -10.50 -0.31
C ARG A 223 8.69 -11.97 -0.62
N PHE A 224 8.44 -12.90 0.29
CA PHE A 224 8.66 -14.34 0.05
C PHE A 224 7.92 -14.87 -1.20
N TYR A 225 6.80 -14.24 -1.57
CA TYR A 225 5.92 -14.68 -2.66
C TYR A 225 6.21 -14.02 -4.01
N TRP A 226 7.25 -13.19 -4.12
CA TRP A 226 7.48 -12.32 -5.27
C TRP A 226 7.40 -13.01 -6.65
N LYS A 227 7.88 -14.26 -6.75
CA LYS A 227 7.84 -15.05 -7.99
C LYS A 227 6.45 -15.49 -8.43
N SER A 228 5.49 -15.54 -7.50
CA SER A 228 4.12 -16.01 -7.75
C SER A 228 3.17 -14.92 -8.26
N LEU A 229 3.68 -13.69 -8.43
CA LEU A 229 2.88 -12.57 -8.94
C LEU A 229 2.30 -12.88 -10.32
N GLN A 230 0.97 -12.83 -10.42
CA GLN A 230 0.28 -12.80 -11.70
C GLN A 230 0.29 -11.38 -12.24
N VAL A 231 0.75 -11.19 -13.48
CA VAL A 231 0.70 -9.89 -14.14
C VAL A 231 -0.39 -9.91 -15.21
N ARG A 232 -1.22 -8.88 -15.23
CA ARG A 232 -2.18 -8.59 -16.29
C ARG A 232 -1.61 -7.46 -17.13
N ASP A 233 -1.14 -7.78 -18.33
CA ASP A 233 -0.59 -6.82 -19.28
C ASP A 233 -1.72 -6.11 -20.03
N LEU A 234 -2.07 -4.90 -19.56
CA LEU A 234 -3.10 -4.04 -20.15
C LEU A 234 -2.52 -2.71 -20.60
N ARG A 235 -1.24 -2.69 -21.00
CA ARG A 235 -0.48 -1.47 -21.37
C ARG A 235 -1.02 -0.71 -22.58
N ARG A 236 -2.03 -1.26 -23.25
CA ARG A 236 -2.75 -0.62 -24.36
C ARG A 236 -3.91 0.27 -23.91
N LEU A 237 -4.33 0.17 -22.64
CA LEU A 237 -5.49 0.89 -22.13
C LEU A 237 -5.06 2.22 -21.51
N HIS A 238 -5.68 3.28 -22.00
CA HIS A 238 -5.44 4.67 -21.58
C HIS A 238 -6.73 5.36 -21.12
N ASP A 239 -7.89 4.92 -21.62
CA ASP A 239 -9.15 5.57 -21.28
C ASP A 239 -9.53 5.31 -19.81
N PRO A 240 -9.91 6.35 -19.06
CA PRO A 240 -10.31 6.22 -17.67
C PRO A 240 -11.40 5.16 -17.41
N ALA A 241 -12.37 4.99 -18.31
CA ALA A 241 -13.44 4.00 -18.12
C ALA A 241 -12.91 2.58 -18.27
N ASP A 242 -12.06 2.33 -19.26
CA ASP A 242 -11.39 1.03 -19.44
C ASP A 242 -10.50 0.69 -18.23
N VAL A 243 -9.75 1.68 -17.73
CA VAL A 243 -8.87 1.54 -16.55
C VAL A 243 -9.70 1.19 -15.30
N ALA A 244 -10.83 1.88 -15.08
CA ALA A 244 -11.73 1.61 -13.97
C ALA A 244 -12.35 0.21 -14.09
N GLN A 245 -12.88 -0.14 -15.26
CA GLN A 245 -13.48 -1.44 -15.52
C GLN A 245 -12.50 -2.59 -15.28
N GLU A 246 -11.27 -2.46 -15.77
CA GLU A 246 -10.25 -3.51 -15.61
C GLU A 246 -9.67 -3.57 -14.20
N SER A 247 -9.74 -2.47 -13.44
CA SER A 247 -9.46 -2.42 -12.00
C SER A 247 -10.56 -3.15 -11.20
N ILE A 248 -11.83 -3.01 -11.57
CA ILE A 248 -12.92 -3.83 -11.02
C ILE A 248 -12.70 -5.31 -11.38
N GLY A 249 -12.31 -5.59 -12.63
CA GLY A 249 -11.90 -6.93 -13.06
C GLY A 249 -10.72 -7.49 -12.26
N HIS A 250 -9.80 -6.64 -11.79
CA HIS A 250 -8.71 -7.03 -10.91
C HIS A 250 -9.23 -7.61 -9.60
N LEU A 251 -10.14 -6.90 -8.94
CA LEU A 251 -10.71 -7.32 -7.66
C LEU A 251 -11.42 -8.69 -7.78
N ARG A 252 -12.21 -8.86 -8.85
CA ARG A 252 -12.88 -10.14 -9.14
C ARG A 252 -11.89 -11.27 -9.38
N ALA A 253 -10.87 -11.03 -10.21
CA ALA A 253 -9.85 -12.02 -10.54
C ALA A 253 -8.96 -12.39 -9.34
N ALA A 254 -8.68 -11.44 -8.45
CA ALA A 254 -7.85 -11.63 -7.26
C ALA A 254 -8.58 -12.43 -6.17
N THR A 255 -9.89 -12.22 -6.00
CA THR A 255 -10.67 -12.77 -4.88
C THR A 255 -10.79 -14.29 -4.88
N ARG A 256 -11.09 -14.91 -6.04
CA ARG A 256 -11.16 -16.37 -6.23
C ARG A 256 -11.87 -17.15 -5.10
N GLY A 257 -13.09 -16.73 -4.74
CA GLY A 257 -13.87 -17.37 -3.67
C GLY A 257 -13.16 -17.34 -2.31
N GLY A 258 -12.46 -16.25 -2.00
CA GLY A 258 -11.67 -16.08 -0.78
C GLY A 258 -10.21 -16.55 -0.90
N LYS A 259 -9.85 -17.33 -1.94
CA LYS A 259 -8.46 -17.80 -2.16
C LYS A 259 -7.63 -16.75 -2.89
N ILE A 260 -7.37 -15.65 -2.17
CA ILE A 260 -6.73 -14.43 -2.70
C ILE A 260 -5.43 -14.76 -3.43
N ARG A 261 -5.30 -14.24 -4.66
CA ARG A 261 -4.10 -14.37 -5.49
C ARG A 261 -3.39 -13.03 -5.63
N SER A 262 -2.07 -13.03 -5.43
CA SER A 262 -1.25 -11.85 -5.72
C SER A 262 -1.29 -11.50 -7.20
N THR A 263 -1.80 -10.33 -7.52
CA THR A 263 -2.02 -9.88 -8.89
C THR A 263 -1.55 -8.44 -9.05
N MET A 264 -0.97 -8.12 -10.20
CA MET A 264 -0.71 -6.76 -10.64
C MET A 264 -1.37 -6.54 -12.00
N THR A 265 -2.00 -5.39 -12.20
CA THR A 265 -2.52 -4.99 -13.51
C THR A 265 -1.76 -3.77 -13.97
N VAL A 266 -1.06 -3.87 -15.10
CA VAL A 266 -0.21 -2.79 -15.60
C VAL A 266 -0.91 -2.11 -16.76
N PHE A 267 -1.29 -0.85 -16.58
CA PHE A 267 -1.89 -0.02 -17.62
C PHE A 267 -0.83 0.71 -18.45
N ALA A 268 -1.25 1.60 -19.33
CA ALA A 268 -0.34 2.28 -20.24
C ALA A 268 0.78 3.07 -19.52
N PRO A 269 2.01 3.04 -20.06
CA PRO A 269 3.10 3.82 -19.51
C PRO A 269 2.96 5.31 -19.84
N ASP A 270 3.69 6.12 -19.09
CA ASP A 270 4.05 7.46 -19.52
C ASP A 270 4.98 7.40 -20.74
N ALA A 271 4.80 8.33 -21.69
CA ALA A 271 5.69 8.56 -22.81
C ALA A 271 5.86 10.07 -23.06
N PRO A 272 6.93 10.52 -23.74
CA PRO A 272 7.14 11.94 -24.02
C PRO A 272 5.91 12.59 -24.68
N GLY A 273 5.35 13.61 -24.02
CA GLY A 273 4.13 14.32 -24.46
C GLY A 273 2.83 13.51 -24.40
N ARG A 274 2.85 12.28 -23.87
CA ARG A 274 1.69 11.40 -23.75
C ARG A 274 1.68 10.70 -22.39
N PRO A 275 1.11 11.33 -21.35
CA PRO A 275 1.03 10.73 -20.02
C PRO A 275 0.11 9.49 -20.01
N GLY A 276 0.42 8.51 -19.17
CA GLY A 276 -0.43 7.36 -18.87
C GLY A 276 -1.54 7.70 -17.87
N PRO A 277 -2.53 6.81 -17.69
CA PRO A 277 -3.62 7.02 -16.73
C PRO A 277 -3.11 6.98 -15.28
N ARG A 278 -3.81 7.67 -14.37
CA ARG A 278 -3.55 7.65 -12.92
C ARG A 278 -4.79 7.21 -12.16
N ILE A 279 -4.65 6.27 -11.22
CA ILE A 279 -5.69 5.99 -10.22
C ILE A 279 -5.34 6.81 -8.97
N ARG A 280 -6.23 7.71 -8.55
CA ARG A 280 -5.97 8.65 -7.45
C ARG A 280 -6.25 8.05 -6.08
N ASN A 281 -7.03 6.97 -6.01
CA ASN A 281 -7.25 6.21 -4.79
C ASN A 281 -5.96 5.54 -4.33
N ASP A 282 -5.70 5.53 -3.02
CA ASP A 282 -4.58 4.78 -2.43
C ASP A 282 -4.73 3.27 -2.61
N GLN A 283 -5.96 2.78 -2.47
CA GLN A 283 -6.34 1.41 -2.79
C GLN A 283 -7.61 1.36 -3.65
N LEU A 284 -7.75 0.29 -4.44
CA LEU A 284 -8.96 0.08 -5.26
C LEU A 284 -10.24 -0.05 -4.42
N VAL A 285 -10.11 -0.47 -3.15
CA VAL A 285 -11.22 -0.47 -2.19
C VAL A 285 -10.80 0.30 -0.95
N ARG A 286 -11.58 1.34 -0.64
CA ARG A 286 -11.52 2.09 0.61
C ARG A 286 -12.90 2.45 1.08
N TYR A 287 -13.05 2.55 2.39
CA TYR A 287 -14.26 3.07 3.01
C TYR A 287 -14.18 4.58 3.15
N ALA A 288 -15.30 5.24 2.92
CA ALA A 288 -15.44 6.67 3.04
C ALA A 288 -15.34 7.14 4.50
N GLY A 289 -14.95 8.40 4.68
CA GLY A 289 -14.99 9.12 5.95
C GLY A 289 -15.95 10.30 5.86
N HIS A 290 -17.07 10.22 6.57
CA HIS A 290 -18.12 11.24 6.56
C HIS A 290 -18.03 12.09 7.81
N ARG A 291 -17.77 13.39 7.66
CA ARG A 291 -17.87 14.34 8.77
C ARG A 291 -19.33 14.52 9.18
N ALA A 292 -19.61 14.28 10.46
CA ALA A 292 -20.88 14.60 11.06
C ALA A 292 -20.94 16.08 11.48
N PRO A 293 -22.15 16.66 11.69
CA PRO A 293 -22.29 18.06 12.10
C PRO A 293 -21.62 18.41 13.45
N ASP A 294 -21.46 17.44 14.34
CA ASP A 294 -20.81 17.60 15.65
C ASP A 294 -19.27 17.50 15.57
N GLY A 295 -18.71 17.32 14.37
CA GLY A 295 -17.27 17.17 14.14
C GLY A 295 -16.75 15.73 14.29
N SER A 296 -17.59 14.78 14.69
CA SER A 296 -17.24 13.35 14.64
C SER A 296 -17.14 12.84 13.21
N VAL A 297 -16.54 11.68 13.02
CA VAL A 297 -16.43 11.03 11.70
C VAL A 297 -17.13 9.68 11.74
N ILE A 298 -18.00 9.44 10.76
CA ILE A 298 -18.60 8.15 10.47
C ILE A 298 -17.79 7.51 9.33
N GLY A 299 -17.29 6.29 9.55
CA GLY A 299 -16.45 5.59 8.59
C GLY A 299 -14.97 5.76 8.90
N ASP A 300 -14.12 5.92 7.88
CA ASP A 300 -12.66 5.96 8.03
C ASP A 300 -12.13 7.41 8.07
N PRO A 301 -11.62 7.91 9.21
CA PRO A 301 -11.09 9.27 9.32
C PRO A 301 -9.91 9.58 8.41
N ALA A 302 -9.11 8.58 8.02
CA ALA A 302 -8.02 8.80 7.06
C ALA A 302 -8.54 9.19 5.67
N GLN A 303 -9.79 8.82 5.35
CA GLN A 303 -10.38 9.01 4.03
C GLN A 303 -11.27 10.24 3.93
N VAL A 304 -11.43 11.03 5.00
CA VAL A 304 -12.30 12.23 5.00
C VAL A 304 -11.93 13.20 3.88
N GLY A 305 -10.64 13.53 3.72
CA GLY A 305 -10.20 14.47 2.69
C GLY A 305 -10.52 13.99 1.27
N PHE A 306 -10.27 12.71 1.00
CA PHE A 306 -10.58 12.12 -0.31
C PHE A 306 -12.09 12.00 -0.54
N THR A 307 -12.85 11.62 0.48
CA THR A 307 -14.32 11.55 0.46
C THR A 307 -14.93 12.91 0.14
N ASP A 308 -14.43 13.97 0.77
CA ASP A 308 -14.86 15.35 0.50
C ASP A 308 -14.54 15.77 -0.94
N HIS A 309 -13.36 15.40 -1.44
CA HIS A 309 -12.96 15.68 -2.81
C HIS A 309 -13.85 14.98 -3.84
N VAL A 310 -14.08 13.67 -3.73
CA VAL A 310 -14.93 12.95 -4.70
C VAL A 310 -16.40 13.37 -4.62
N ALA A 311 -16.89 13.74 -3.43
CA ALA A 311 -18.22 14.32 -3.28
C ALA A 311 -18.35 15.68 -3.99
N ALA A 312 -17.32 16.53 -3.91
CA ALA A 312 -17.29 17.81 -4.63
C ALA A 312 -17.26 17.61 -6.16
N LEU A 313 -16.73 16.49 -6.64
CA LEU A 313 -16.77 16.08 -8.05
C LEU A 313 -18.10 15.42 -8.47
N GLY A 314 -19.08 15.34 -7.57
CA GLY A 314 -20.43 14.85 -7.87
C GLY A 314 -20.71 13.42 -7.43
N TRP A 315 -19.82 12.76 -6.68
CA TRP A 315 -20.15 11.46 -6.08
C TRP A 315 -21.28 11.62 -5.03
N PRO A 316 -22.41 10.91 -5.18
CA PRO A 316 -23.51 11.02 -4.24
C PRO A 316 -23.18 10.31 -2.93
N ARG A 317 -23.09 11.07 -1.84
CA ARG A 317 -22.89 10.47 -0.51
C ARG A 317 -24.10 9.62 -0.12
N PRO A 318 -23.88 8.41 0.43
CA PRO A 318 -24.97 7.62 0.99
C PRO A 318 -25.73 8.40 2.08
N GLN A 319 -27.04 8.18 2.14
CA GLN A 319 -27.92 8.79 3.12
C GLN A 319 -28.85 7.74 3.75
N PRO A 320 -28.73 7.46 5.06
CA PRO A 320 -27.72 7.99 5.98
C PRO A 320 -26.29 7.48 5.67
N PRO A 321 -25.23 8.19 6.07
CA PRO A 321 -23.86 7.72 5.89
C PRO A 321 -23.57 6.48 6.73
N GLY A 322 -22.88 5.50 6.14
CA GLY A 322 -22.47 4.24 6.75
C GLY A 322 -20.99 4.21 7.16
N ARG A 323 -20.64 3.26 8.03
CA ARG A 323 -19.25 3.06 8.53
C ARG A 323 -18.32 2.39 7.51
N PHE A 324 -18.88 1.80 6.46
CA PHE A 324 -18.18 0.96 5.49
C PHE A 324 -18.67 1.25 4.07
N ASP A 325 -18.98 2.52 3.78
CA ASP A 325 -19.42 2.95 2.46
C ASP A 325 -18.22 2.94 1.51
N VAL A 326 -18.28 2.16 0.43
CA VAL A 326 -17.15 2.03 -0.52
C VAL A 326 -17.03 3.29 -1.38
N LEU A 327 -15.81 3.84 -1.44
CA LEU A 327 -15.49 5.00 -2.27
C LEU A 327 -15.47 4.65 -3.78
N PRO A 328 -15.81 5.59 -4.66
CA PRO A 328 -15.65 5.41 -6.10
C PRO A 328 -14.17 5.47 -6.48
N LEU A 329 -13.83 4.91 -7.65
CA LEU A 329 -12.53 5.13 -8.27
C LEU A 329 -12.49 6.51 -8.92
N LEU A 330 -11.43 7.27 -8.65
CA LEU A 330 -11.10 8.52 -9.32
C LEU A 330 -9.93 8.27 -10.27
N VAL A 331 -10.19 8.29 -11.57
CA VAL A 331 -9.18 8.00 -12.59
C VAL A 331 -8.90 9.26 -13.43
N THR A 332 -7.65 9.69 -13.47
CA THR A 332 -7.19 10.78 -14.34
C THR A 332 -6.71 10.20 -15.66
N GLY A 333 -7.29 10.69 -16.76
CA GLY A 333 -6.92 10.30 -18.11
C GLY A 333 -5.69 11.03 -18.65
N PRO A 334 -5.23 10.65 -19.85
CA PRO A 334 -4.13 11.32 -20.54
C PRO A 334 -4.45 12.78 -20.92
N ASP A 335 -5.73 13.15 -20.92
CA ASP A 335 -6.22 14.53 -21.11
C ASP A 335 -6.10 15.40 -19.85
N GLY A 336 -5.58 14.84 -18.75
CA GLY A 336 -5.46 15.50 -17.45
C GLY A 336 -6.78 15.62 -16.69
N ARG A 337 -7.89 15.07 -17.19
CA ARG A 337 -9.20 15.17 -16.53
C ARG A 337 -9.48 13.93 -15.68
N SER A 338 -9.99 14.16 -14.48
CA SER A 338 -10.41 13.10 -13.56
C SER A 338 -11.88 12.76 -13.71
N ARG A 339 -12.21 11.47 -13.64
CA ARG A 339 -13.58 10.94 -13.77
C ARG A 339 -13.85 9.94 -12.65
N LEU A 340 -15.08 9.92 -12.16
CA LEU A 340 -15.54 9.04 -11.10
C LEU A 340 -16.19 7.78 -11.68
N PHE A 341 -15.88 6.63 -11.08
CA PHE A 341 -16.45 5.34 -11.44
C PHE A 341 -16.81 4.56 -10.18
N ASP A 342 -18.07 4.17 -10.04
CA ASP A 342 -18.50 3.37 -8.89
C ASP A 342 -17.87 1.98 -8.91
N VAL A 343 -17.49 1.48 -7.73
CA VAL A 343 -17.07 0.09 -7.56
C VAL A 343 -18.31 -0.74 -7.25
N PRO A 344 -18.72 -1.68 -8.12
CA PRO A 344 -19.95 -2.41 -7.92
C PRO A 344 -19.81 -3.38 -6.72
N PRO A 345 -20.87 -3.57 -5.91
CA PRO A 345 -20.80 -4.40 -4.70
C PRO A 345 -20.31 -5.83 -4.94
N ASP A 346 -20.59 -6.43 -6.10
CA ASP A 346 -20.15 -7.79 -6.43
C ASP A 346 -18.62 -7.92 -6.60
N ALA A 347 -17.93 -6.81 -6.87
CA ALA A 347 -16.47 -6.79 -6.97
C ALA A 347 -15.79 -6.61 -5.60
N VAL A 348 -16.55 -6.24 -4.56
CA VAL A 348 -16.02 -5.99 -3.21
C VAL A 348 -16.40 -7.16 -2.31
N HIS A 349 -15.47 -8.11 -2.16
CA HIS A 349 -15.63 -9.18 -1.19
C HIS A 349 -15.26 -8.68 0.21
N GLU A 350 -16.22 -8.69 1.14
CA GLU A 350 -16.04 -8.27 2.52
C GLU A 350 -16.19 -9.44 3.50
N VAL A 351 -15.40 -9.41 4.56
CA VAL A 351 -15.46 -10.38 5.66
C VAL A 351 -16.13 -9.72 6.87
N PRO A 352 -17.31 -10.19 7.31
CA PRO A 352 -17.92 -9.73 8.57
C PRO A 352 -17.12 -10.25 9.77
N LEU A 353 -16.77 -9.34 10.67
CA LEU A 353 -15.89 -9.66 11.80
C LEU A 353 -16.69 -10.18 13.01
N ARG A 354 -16.19 -11.28 13.57
CA ARG A 354 -16.73 -11.99 14.73
C ARG A 354 -15.58 -12.51 15.59
N HIS A 355 -15.86 -12.71 16.87
CA HIS A 355 -14.87 -13.19 17.83
C HIS A 355 -15.20 -14.63 18.28
N PRO A 356 -14.21 -15.54 18.39
CA PRO A 356 -14.46 -16.94 18.74
C PRO A 356 -15.07 -17.12 20.14
N GLU A 357 -14.82 -16.19 21.06
CA GLU A 357 -15.25 -16.30 22.47
C GLU A 357 -16.16 -15.15 22.93
N HIS A 358 -16.39 -14.15 22.06
CA HIS A 358 -17.13 -12.95 22.43
C HIS A 358 -18.26 -12.70 21.42
N PRO A 359 -19.43 -13.36 21.60
CA PRO A 359 -20.56 -13.24 20.67
C PRO A 359 -21.07 -11.80 20.48
N TRP A 360 -20.81 -10.91 21.46
CA TRP A 360 -21.15 -9.50 21.35
C TRP A 360 -20.37 -8.77 20.25
N PHE A 361 -19.19 -9.25 19.87
CA PHE A 361 -18.34 -8.62 18.86
C PHE A 361 -19.04 -8.54 17.50
N ALA A 362 -19.77 -9.59 17.11
CA ALA A 362 -20.53 -9.62 15.85
C ALA A 362 -21.63 -8.53 15.80
N ARG A 363 -22.16 -8.12 16.96
CA ARG A 363 -23.17 -7.04 17.02
C ARG A 363 -22.60 -5.65 16.75
N LEU A 364 -21.28 -5.49 16.74
CA LEU A 364 -20.63 -4.26 16.31
C LEU A 364 -20.77 -4.00 14.81
N GLY A 365 -21.15 -5.00 14.02
CA GLY A 365 -21.34 -4.87 12.57
C GLY A 365 -20.07 -4.48 11.81
N LEU A 366 -18.91 -4.88 12.34
CA LEU A 366 -17.61 -4.62 11.73
C LEU A 366 -17.39 -5.54 10.53
N ARG A 367 -16.68 -5.04 9.52
CA ARG A 367 -16.29 -5.78 8.33
C ARG A 367 -15.03 -5.20 7.72
N TRP A 368 -14.37 -5.97 6.88
CA TRP A 368 -13.25 -5.48 6.08
C TRP A 368 -13.20 -6.16 4.71
N HIS A 369 -12.84 -5.41 3.67
CA HIS A 369 -12.65 -5.96 2.33
C HIS A 369 -11.46 -6.92 2.31
N SER A 370 -11.50 -7.97 1.49
CA SER A 370 -10.50 -9.05 1.54
C SER A 370 -9.27 -8.82 0.66
N VAL A 371 -9.32 -7.89 -0.29
CA VAL A 371 -8.24 -7.65 -1.27
C VAL A 371 -7.55 -6.30 -0.99
N PRO A 372 -6.32 -6.28 -0.44
CA PRO A 372 -5.53 -5.06 -0.25
C PRO A 372 -4.85 -4.65 -1.57
N ALA A 373 -5.59 -4.02 -2.48
CA ALA A 373 -5.06 -3.61 -3.79
C ALA A 373 -4.58 -2.16 -3.78
N ILE A 374 -3.27 -1.94 -3.60
CA ILE A 374 -2.62 -0.61 -3.72
C ILE A 374 -2.72 -0.12 -5.17
N SER A 375 -3.11 1.14 -5.39
CA SER A 375 -3.40 1.64 -6.73
C SER A 375 -2.73 2.97 -7.13
N ASN A 376 -2.15 3.71 -6.19
CA ASN A 376 -1.56 5.03 -6.46
C ASN A 376 -0.04 5.04 -6.60
N MET A 377 0.63 3.89 -6.46
CA MET A 377 2.08 3.77 -6.61
C MET A 377 2.46 3.53 -8.07
N PRO A 378 3.22 4.42 -8.72
CA PRO A 378 3.76 4.18 -10.06
C PRO A 378 4.76 3.02 -10.02
N LEU A 379 4.81 2.21 -11.07
CA LEU A 379 5.81 1.15 -11.26
C LEU A 379 6.86 1.62 -12.28
N GLU A 380 8.13 1.61 -11.91
CA GLU A 380 9.24 1.92 -12.82
C GLU A 380 10.04 0.66 -13.17
N ILE A 381 10.20 0.40 -14.48
CA ILE A 381 10.97 -0.72 -15.01
C ILE A 381 11.88 -0.18 -16.11
N GLY A 382 13.21 -0.32 -15.94
CA GLY A 382 14.20 0.06 -16.95
C GLY A 382 14.01 1.47 -17.52
N GLY A 383 13.68 2.43 -16.66
CA GLY A 383 13.43 3.84 -17.02
C GLY A 383 12.03 4.14 -17.59
N VAL A 384 11.17 3.13 -17.83
CA VAL A 384 9.76 3.34 -18.22
C VAL A 384 8.88 3.36 -16.99
N THR A 385 8.07 4.41 -16.84
CA THR A 385 7.10 4.57 -15.75
C THR A 385 5.72 4.11 -16.18
N TYR A 386 5.14 3.18 -15.41
CA TYR A 386 3.76 2.71 -15.48
C TYR A 386 2.95 3.34 -14.35
N PRO A 387 2.20 4.40 -14.62
CA PRO A 387 1.70 5.23 -13.54
C PRO A 387 0.49 4.68 -12.80
N ALA A 388 -0.30 3.85 -13.48
CA ALA A 388 -1.35 3.03 -12.90
C ALA A 388 -0.94 1.56 -13.04
N ALA A 389 -0.51 0.97 -11.93
CA ALA A 389 -0.11 -0.43 -11.85
C ALA A 389 -0.69 -1.10 -10.59
N PRO A 390 -2.02 -1.11 -10.38
CA PRO A 390 -2.60 -1.60 -9.14
C PRO A 390 -2.16 -3.05 -8.85
N PHE A 391 -1.80 -3.28 -7.60
CA PHE A 391 -1.18 -4.50 -7.11
C PHE A 391 -1.81 -4.94 -5.78
N ASN A 392 -2.10 -6.24 -5.65
CA ASN A 392 -2.53 -6.83 -4.41
C ASN A 392 -1.65 -8.02 -4.00
N GLY A 393 -1.50 -8.20 -2.69
CA GLY A 393 -1.25 -9.49 -2.05
C GLY A 393 -2.50 -9.95 -1.31
N TRP A 394 -2.33 -10.47 -0.11
CA TRP A 394 -3.39 -10.65 0.88
C TRP A 394 -2.99 -9.96 2.17
N TYR A 395 -3.96 -9.73 3.05
CA TYR A 395 -3.71 -9.03 4.30
C TYR A 395 -2.80 -9.81 5.25
N LEU A 396 -1.98 -9.06 5.99
CA LEU A 396 -1.52 -9.43 7.31
C LEU A 396 -2.58 -9.03 8.34
N ASP A 397 -2.86 -9.92 9.29
CA ASP A 397 -3.80 -9.73 10.40
C ASP A 397 -3.70 -8.35 11.09
N THR A 398 -2.47 -7.92 11.35
CA THR A 398 -2.16 -6.66 12.05
C THR A 398 -2.43 -5.42 11.21
N GLU A 399 -2.44 -5.50 9.87
CA GLU A 399 -2.85 -4.38 9.02
C GLU A 399 -4.32 -4.01 9.28
N ILE A 400 -5.19 -5.01 9.43
CA ILE A 400 -6.60 -4.78 9.73
C ILE A 400 -6.76 -4.49 11.23
N GLY A 401 -6.36 -5.43 12.08
CA GLY A 401 -6.74 -5.40 13.49
C GLY A 401 -5.96 -4.40 14.34
N ALA A 402 -4.65 -4.26 14.09
CA ALA A 402 -3.77 -3.39 14.89
C ALA A 402 -3.55 -2.01 14.27
N ARG A 403 -3.83 -1.82 12.97
CA ARG A 403 -3.81 -0.51 12.31
C ARG A 403 -5.21 0.00 12.03
N ASN A 404 -5.86 -0.53 11.00
CA ASN A 404 -7.11 0.04 10.46
C ASN A 404 -8.21 0.15 11.53
N LEU A 405 -8.36 -0.87 12.38
CA LEU A 405 -9.39 -0.91 13.41
C LEU A 405 -8.98 -0.26 14.74
N ALA A 406 -7.68 -0.15 15.02
CA ALA A 406 -7.17 0.23 16.35
C ALA A 406 -6.51 1.61 16.41
N ASP A 407 -5.93 2.11 15.31
CA ASP A 407 -5.28 3.42 15.28
C ASP A 407 -6.30 4.53 15.62
N ARG A 408 -5.87 5.52 16.42
CA ARG A 408 -6.73 6.60 16.92
C ARG A 408 -7.21 7.53 15.80
N GLU A 409 -6.39 7.69 14.78
CA GLU A 409 -6.68 8.43 13.56
C GLU A 409 -7.41 7.59 12.49
N ARG A 410 -7.84 6.37 12.85
CA ARG A 410 -8.63 5.45 12.02
C ARG A 410 -9.94 5.11 12.74
N TYR A 411 -10.36 3.84 12.81
CA TYR A 411 -11.64 3.49 13.42
C TYR A 411 -11.65 3.56 14.96
N ASP A 412 -10.48 3.71 15.61
CA ASP A 412 -10.31 3.87 17.08
C ASP A 412 -11.21 2.94 17.93
N LEU A 413 -11.25 1.65 17.60
CA LEU A 413 -12.18 0.72 18.25
C LEU A 413 -11.74 0.27 19.64
N LEU A 414 -10.49 0.51 20.05
CA LEU A 414 -9.96 -0.03 21.31
C LEU A 414 -10.82 0.34 22.54
N PRO A 415 -11.33 1.59 22.71
CA PRO A 415 -12.21 1.92 23.83
C PRO A 415 -13.53 1.12 23.82
N GLU A 416 -14.09 0.87 22.63
CA GLU A 416 -15.32 0.08 22.49
C GLU A 416 -15.10 -1.39 22.82
N ILE A 417 -13.98 -1.95 22.36
CA ILE A 417 -13.59 -3.33 22.65
C ILE A 417 -13.28 -3.52 24.12
N ALA A 418 -12.55 -2.59 24.75
CA ALA A 418 -12.26 -2.62 26.17
C ALA A 418 -13.52 -2.64 27.04
N ARG A 419 -14.55 -1.87 26.64
CA ARG A 419 -15.86 -1.88 27.31
C ARG A 419 -16.57 -3.22 27.16
N GLY A 420 -16.58 -3.80 25.95
CA GLY A 420 -17.16 -5.13 25.70
C GLY A 420 -16.47 -6.25 26.48
N LEU A 421 -15.17 -6.08 26.76
CA LEU A 421 -14.35 -6.97 27.57
C LEU A 421 -14.43 -6.70 29.09
N GLY A 422 -15.06 -5.60 29.51
CA GLY A 422 -15.10 -5.21 30.93
C GLY A 422 -13.74 -4.80 31.50
N LEU A 423 -12.85 -4.23 30.70
CA LEU A 423 -11.52 -3.80 31.13
C LEU A 423 -11.57 -2.46 31.87
N ASP A 424 -10.69 -2.29 32.85
CA ASP A 424 -10.44 -1.00 33.49
C ASP A 424 -9.59 -0.11 32.58
N THR A 425 -10.22 0.93 32.00
CA THR A 425 -9.58 1.91 31.11
C THR A 425 -9.13 3.18 31.83
N CYS A 426 -9.18 3.23 33.17
CA CYS A 426 -8.83 4.43 33.95
C CYS A 426 -7.32 4.72 33.99
N SER A 427 -6.47 3.73 33.68
CA SER A 427 -5.01 3.88 33.69
C SER A 427 -4.35 3.03 32.61
N GLU A 428 -3.31 3.57 31.97
CA GLU A 428 -2.48 2.81 31.03
C GLU A 428 -1.76 1.62 31.67
N ARG A 429 -1.54 1.66 32.99
CA ARG A 429 -0.88 0.58 33.72
C ARG A 429 -1.69 -0.71 33.77
N THR A 430 -3.00 -0.66 33.47
CA THR A 430 -3.83 -1.85 33.36
C THR A 430 -3.59 -2.62 32.05
N LEU A 431 -2.83 -2.04 31.12
CA LEU A 431 -2.53 -2.59 29.79
C LEU A 431 -3.81 -2.90 29.00
N TRP A 432 -4.86 -2.10 29.21
CA TRP A 432 -6.15 -2.36 28.60
C TRP A 432 -6.09 -2.26 27.06
N ARG A 433 -5.23 -1.39 26.50
CA ARG A 433 -5.05 -1.28 25.04
C ARG A 433 -4.40 -2.54 24.46
N ASP A 434 -3.35 -3.03 25.11
CA ASP A 434 -2.65 -4.26 24.74
C ASP A 434 -3.60 -5.46 24.76
N ARG A 435 -4.42 -5.57 25.82
CA ARG A 435 -5.44 -6.63 25.91
C ARG A 435 -6.51 -6.49 24.82
N ALA A 436 -7.02 -5.27 24.59
CA ALA A 436 -8.06 -5.03 23.59
C ALA A 436 -7.58 -5.32 22.16
N VAL A 437 -6.37 -4.85 21.79
CA VAL A 437 -5.86 -5.02 20.41
C VAL A 437 -5.59 -6.49 20.07
N VAL A 438 -5.17 -7.30 21.05
CA VAL A 438 -5.02 -8.75 20.88
C VAL A 438 -6.35 -9.40 20.48
N GLU A 439 -7.45 -9.07 21.17
CA GLU A 439 -8.77 -9.63 20.83
C GLU A 439 -9.30 -9.12 19.48
N VAL A 440 -8.96 -7.89 19.07
CA VAL A 440 -9.30 -7.39 17.72
C VAL A 440 -8.59 -8.17 16.63
N VAL A 441 -7.28 -8.36 16.75
CA VAL A 441 -6.50 -9.14 15.78
C VAL A 441 -6.94 -10.60 15.75
N ARG A 442 -7.26 -11.16 16.92
CA ARG A 442 -7.84 -12.51 17.03
C ARG A 442 -9.21 -12.62 16.35
N ALA A 443 -10.08 -11.61 16.49
CA ALA A 443 -11.35 -11.56 15.76
C ALA A 443 -11.14 -11.55 14.24
N VAL A 444 -10.18 -10.76 13.75
CA VAL A 444 -9.85 -10.67 12.32
C VAL A 444 -9.42 -12.03 11.79
N LEU A 445 -8.40 -12.66 12.39
CA LEU A 445 -7.92 -13.98 11.98
C LEU A 445 -9.05 -15.01 11.98
N HIS A 446 -9.79 -15.12 13.09
CA HIS A 446 -10.89 -16.07 13.21
C HIS A 446 -11.96 -15.87 12.14
N SER A 447 -12.30 -14.63 11.82
CA SER A 447 -13.34 -14.32 10.82
C SER A 447 -12.91 -14.72 9.42
N PHE A 448 -11.68 -14.35 9.04
CA PHE A 448 -11.12 -14.70 7.73
C PHE A 448 -10.96 -16.21 7.57
N ASP A 449 -10.46 -16.90 8.59
CA ASP A 449 -10.33 -18.37 8.59
C ASP A 449 -11.70 -19.06 8.45
N THR A 450 -12.69 -18.60 9.21
CA THR A 450 -14.02 -19.20 9.21
C THR A 450 -14.75 -18.97 7.88
N ASP A 451 -14.51 -17.85 7.21
CA ASP A 451 -15.05 -17.56 5.86
C ASP A 451 -14.17 -18.14 4.73
N GLY A 452 -13.07 -18.82 5.07
CA GLY A 452 -12.18 -19.46 4.11
C GLY A 452 -11.36 -18.47 3.26
N VAL A 453 -11.20 -17.23 3.73
CA VAL A 453 -10.51 -16.15 3.04
C VAL A 453 -9.04 -16.11 3.43
N THR A 454 -8.14 -15.99 2.45
CA THR A 454 -6.70 -15.93 2.68
C THR A 454 -6.32 -14.71 3.51
N ILE A 455 -5.65 -14.95 4.64
CA ILE A 455 -4.98 -13.96 5.49
C ILE A 455 -3.69 -14.59 6.05
N ALA A 456 -2.71 -13.77 6.41
CA ALA A 456 -1.52 -14.22 7.12
C ALA A 456 -1.49 -13.66 8.55
N ASP A 457 -0.91 -14.41 9.49
CA ASP A 457 -0.55 -13.89 10.81
C ASP A 457 0.87 -13.31 10.81
N HIS A 458 1.09 -12.29 11.64
CA HIS A 458 2.36 -11.58 11.75
C HIS A 458 3.55 -12.39 12.26
N HIS A 459 3.33 -13.48 13.01
CA HIS A 459 4.43 -14.34 13.47
C HIS A 459 4.95 -15.21 12.33
N THR A 460 4.05 -15.93 11.65
CA THR A 460 4.42 -16.79 10.52
C THR A 460 5.02 -15.96 9.40
N GLU A 461 4.45 -14.79 9.07
CA GLU A 461 4.94 -13.96 7.98
C GLU A 461 6.32 -13.36 8.27
N ALA A 462 6.61 -13.01 9.52
CA ALA A 462 7.97 -12.62 9.94
C ALA A 462 9.00 -13.74 9.73
N GLU A 463 8.66 -15.00 10.01
CA GLU A 463 9.54 -16.14 9.70
C GLU A 463 9.71 -16.33 8.18
N ARG A 464 8.63 -16.18 7.40
CA ARG A 464 8.69 -16.27 5.94
C ARG A 464 9.61 -15.20 5.36
N PHE A 465 9.56 -14.00 5.91
CA PHE A 465 10.44 -12.90 5.52
C PHE A 465 11.91 -13.22 5.77
N LEU A 466 12.28 -13.80 6.92
CA LEU A 466 13.67 -14.23 7.15
C LEU A 466 14.12 -15.33 6.19
N ARG A 467 13.22 -16.25 5.80
CA ARG A 467 13.54 -17.22 4.74
C ARG A 467 13.73 -16.56 3.38
N HIS A 468 13.01 -15.47 3.09
CA HIS A 468 13.25 -14.67 1.89
C HIS A 468 14.67 -14.07 1.92
N LEU A 469 15.05 -13.43 3.02
CA LEU A 469 16.41 -12.87 3.17
C LEU A 469 17.50 -13.92 2.96
N ALA A 470 17.37 -15.08 3.61
CA ALA A 470 18.34 -16.16 3.46
C ALA A 470 18.46 -16.63 1.99
N LYS A 471 17.35 -16.66 1.24
CA LYS A 471 17.37 -16.97 -0.20
C LYS A 471 18.09 -15.90 -1.00
N GLU A 472 17.83 -14.62 -0.72
CA GLU A 472 18.50 -13.50 -1.41
C GLU A 472 20.01 -13.48 -1.14
N GLU A 473 20.41 -13.68 0.12
CA GLU A 473 21.81 -13.78 0.54
C GLU A 473 22.52 -14.98 -0.09
N SER A 474 21.87 -16.15 -0.12
CA SER A 474 22.42 -17.35 -0.77
C SER A 474 22.64 -17.18 -2.27
N ALA A 475 21.89 -16.26 -2.89
CA ALA A 475 22.05 -15.89 -4.28
C ALA A 475 23.04 -14.72 -4.48
N GLY A 476 23.74 -14.30 -3.42
CA GLY A 476 24.75 -13.24 -3.45
C GLY A 476 24.17 -11.82 -3.52
N ARG A 477 22.90 -11.62 -3.16
CA ARG A 477 22.20 -10.35 -3.33
C ARG A 477 21.91 -9.69 -1.98
N ARG A 478 21.97 -8.37 -1.96
CA ARG A 478 21.50 -7.56 -0.82
C ARG A 478 19.97 -7.54 -0.79
N CYS A 479 19.40 -7.30 0.39
CA CYS A 479 17.96 -7.13 0.55
C CYS A 479 17.68 -5.89 1.42
N PRO A 480 17.81 -4.67 0.85
CA PRO A 480 17.43 -3.43 1.52
C PRO A 480 16.04 -3.53 2.13
N THR A 481 15.91 -3.11 3.38
CA THR A 481 14.70 -3.33 4.17
C THR A 481 14.49 -2.20 5.16
N ASP A 482 13.28 -1.65 5.17
CA ASP A 482 12.86 -0.64 6.14
C ASP A 482 12.38 -1.35 7.41
N TRP A 483 13.23 -1.37 8.44
CA TRP A 483 12.94 -2.03 9.72
C TRP A 483 11.63 -1.55 10.35
N SER A 484 11.33 -0.25 10.23
CA SER A 484 10.14 0.36 10.83
C SER A 484 8.83 -0.09 10.19
N TRP A 485 8.90 -0.63 8.98
CA TRP A 485 7.76 -1.21 8.26
C TRP A 485 7.67 -2.73 8.37
N ILE A 486 8.80 -3.42 8.50
CA ILE A 486 8.82 -4.89 8.58
C ILE A 486 8.48 -5.40 9.98
N VAL A 487 8.85 -4.68 11.05
CA VAL A 487 8.45 -5.08 12.40
C VAL A 487 6.94 -4.86 12.56
N PRO A 488 6.16 -5.91 12.92
CA PRO A 488 4.72 -5.76 13.08
C PRO A 488 4.35 -4.74 14.18
N PRO A 489 3.23 -4.02 14.02
CA PRO A 489 2.83 -2.93 14.92
C PRO A 489 2.40 -3.40 16.32
N MET A 490 2.25 -4.71 16.52
CA MET A 490 2.09 -5.35 17.82
C MET A 490 3.07 -6.51 17.93
N SER A 491 3.42 -6.87 19.16
CA SER A 491 4.27 -8.04 19.42
C SER A 491 5.65 -7.99 18.72
N GLY A 492 6.16 -6.80 18.40
CA GLY A 492 7.36 -6.64 17.56
C GLY A 492 8.55 -7.49 18.01
N ALA A 493 8.98 -7.36 19.27
CA ALA A 493 10.09 -8.14 19.83
C ALA A 493 9.81 -9.65 19.99
N LEU A 494 8.56 -10.09 19.84
CA LEU A 494 8.17 -11.50 19.78
C LEU A 494 8.28 -12.10 18.37
N THR A 495 8.66 -11.28 17.39
CA THR A 495 8.90 -11.72 16.01
C THR A 495 10.40 -11.73 15.71
N PRO A 496 10.88 -12.65 14.87
CA PRO A 496 12.32 -12.79 14.63
C PRO A 496 12.88 -11.62 13.79
N VAL A 497 12.02 -10.88 13.09
CA VAL A 497 12.43 -9.72 12.27
C VAL A 497 12.88 -8.52 13.10
N PHE A 498 12.49 -8.44 14.38
CA PHE A 498 12.93 -7.37 15.29
C PHE A 498 14.42 -7.46 15.62
N HIS A 499 14.95 -8.68 15.78
CA HIS A 499 16.29 -8.95 16.33
C HIS A 499 17.42 -8.86 15.30
N ARG A 500 17.14 -8.26 14.14
CA ARG A 500 18.05 -8.22 12.99
C ARG A 500 18.22 -6.79 12.49
N TYR A 501 19.47 -6.45 12.15
CA TYR A 501 19.79 -5.25 11.39
C TYR A 501 19.67 -5.52 9.89
N TYR A 502 19.25 -4.51 9.16
CA TYR A 502 19.05 -4.55 7.71
C TYR A 502 19.86 -3.46 7.02
N ASP A 503 20.19 -3.70 5.75
CA ASP A 503 20.67 -2.64 4.88
C ASP A 503 19.56 -1.60 4.69
N GLU A 504 19.91 -0.33 4.77
CA GLU A 504 18.98 0.77 4.56
C GLU A 504 18.34 0.70 3.18
N PRO A 505 17.06 1.12 3.02
CA PRO A 505 16.41 1.22 1.74
C PRO A 505 17.24 2.01 0.73
N ASP A 506 17.43 1.45 -0.46
CA ASP A 506 18.12 2.10 -1.57
C ASP A 506 17.09 2.75 -2.51
N PRO A 507 16.95 4.09 -2.51
CA PRO A 507 15.96 4.77 -3.35
C PRO A 507 16.29 4.72 -4.85
N ALA A 508 17.52 4.36 -5.22
CA ALA A 508 17.95 4.20 -6.61
C ALA A 508 17.77 2.76 -7.13
N LEU A 509 17.43 1.80 -6.26
CA LEU A 509 17.21 0.42 -6.67
C LEU A 509 16.03 0.34 -7.65
N ARG A 510 16.25 -0.33 -8.79
CA ARG A 510 15.26 -0.54 -9.84
C ARG A 510 15.26 -1.99 -10.32
N PRO A 511 14.16 -2.49 -10.90
CA PRO A 511 12.79 -1.94 -10.92
C PRO A 511 12.20 -1.65 -9.54
N ALA A 512 11.25 -0.73 -9.43
CA ALA A 512 10.67 -0.34 -8.14
C ALA A 512 9.25 0.22 -8.28
N PHE A 513 8.49 0.16 -7.17
CA PHE A 513 7.36 1.06 -6.99
C PHE A 513 7.88 2.40 -6.50
N LEU A 514 7.44 3.47 -7.14
CA LEU A 514 7.78 4.83 -6.79
C LEU A 514 6.82 5.35 -5.71
N GLU A 515 7.16 6.50 -5.12
CA GLU A 515 6.26 7.19 -4.20
C GLU A 515 4.91 7.50 -4.87
N PRO A 516 3.80 7.43 -4.12
CA PRO A 516 2.49 7.71 -4.68
C PRO A 516 2.40 9.07 -5.37
N HIS A 517 1.63 9.14 -6.47
CA HIS A 517 1.28 10.44 -7.06
C HIS A 517 0.57 11.30 -6.00
N GLY A 518 0.81 12.61 -6.00
CA GLY A 518 0.19 13.54 -5.06
C GLY A 518 -1.36 13.49 -5.12
N PRO A 519 -2.06 13.94 -4.06
CA PRO A 519 -3.51 14.05 -4.11
C PRO A 519 -3.90 14.90 -5.32
N ALA A 520 -5.02 14.55 -5.97
CA ALA A 520 -5.58 15.39 -7.03
C ALA A 520 -5.74 16.81 -6.47
N GLY A 521 -4.96 17.75 -7.01
CA GLY A 521 -5.09 19.16 -6.66
C GLY A 521 -6.51 19.65 -6.97
N PRO A 522 -6.96 20.73 -6.30
CA PRO A 522 -8.17 21.43 -6.72
C PRO A 522 -8.08 21.98 -8.15
#